data_AF-A0A2W7B1Z7-F1
#
_entry.id   AF-A0A2W7B1Z7-F1
#
_cell.length_a   1.000
_cell.length_b   1.000
_cell.length_c   1.000
_cell.angle_alpha   90.00
_cell.angle_beta   90.00
_cell.angle_gamma   90.00
#
_symmetry.space_group_name_H-M   'P 1'
#
loop_
_entity.id
_entity.type
_entity.pdbx_description
1 polymer ?
#
loop_
_entity_poly.entity_id
_entity_poly.type
_entity_poly.pdbx_seq_one_letter_code
_entity_poly.pdbx_strand_id
1 'polypeptide(L)'
;PLPLDPEISPRSAAEEIGYTFLPCVLVGLSRAPQFIQQPTLDSIWSNQVNALVIPATAAGGSATLSLSQQNCLIIAVEENHTLLQVPPEPLGIKAIRVNSYLEAIGVLVAHRSGINLDCFRPNLSSLQPLR
;
A
#
# COMPACT_ATOMS: atom_id res chain seq x y z
N PRO A 1 -20.30 29.26 5.55
CA PRO A 1 -19.01 28.69 5.07
C PRO A 1 -17.99 28.70 6.20
N LEU A 2 -17.27 27.59 6.39
CA LEU A 2 -16.08 27.61 7.24
C LEU A 2 -15.02 28.51 6.57
N PRO A 3 -14.20 29.24 7.35
CA PRO A 3 -13.08 30.00 6.80
C PRO A 3 -12.06 29.04 6.19
N LEU A 4 -11.45 29.44 5.06
CA LEU A 4 -10.41 28.66 4.38
C LEU A 4 -9.22 28.45 5.32
N ASP A 5 -8.75 27.21 5.43
CA ASP A 5 -7.51 26.89 6.15
C ASP A 5 -6.28 27.21 5.27
N PRO A 6 -5.44 28.20 5.64
CA PRO A 6 -4.24 28.54 4.88
C PRO A 6 -3.13 27.47 4.98
N GLU A 7 -3.22 26.54 5.94
CA GLU A 7 -2.25 25.46 6.12
C GLU A 7 -2.65 24.17 5.37
N ILE A 8 -3.75 24.20 4.60
CA ILE A 8 -4.19 23.03 3.85
C ILE A 8 -3.13 22.58 2.84
N SER A 9 -2.94 21.26 2.76
CA SER A 9 -2.07 20.66 1.75
C SER A 9 -2.49 21.11 0.34
N PRO A 10 -1.54 21.48 -0.55
CA PRO A 10 -1.85 21.81 -1.93
C PRO A 10 -2.63 20.72 -2.67
N ARG A 11 -2.49 19.45 -2.24
CA ARG A 11 -3.24 18.31 -2.82
C ARG A 11 -4.72 18.32 -2.43
N SER A 12 -5.07 18.94 -1.31
CA SER A 12 -6.45 19.03 -0.78
C SER A 12 -7.08 20.40 -0.99
N ALA A 13 -6.33 21.41 -1.45
CA ALA A 13 -6.83 22.76 -1.69
C ALA A 13 -8.05 22.80 -2.63
N ALA A 14 -8.09 21.94 -3.65
CA ALA A 14 -9.24 21.84 -4.55
C ALA A 14 -10.51 21.34 -3.85
N GLU A 15 -10.37 20.49 -2.83
CA GLU A 15 -11.48 19.95 -2.04
C GLU A 15 -12.08 21.02 -1.11
N GLU A 16 -11.23 21.90 -0.57
CA GLU A 16 -11.61 23.02 0.31
C GLU A 16 -12.38 24.11 -0.46
N ILE A 17 -11.99 24.38 -1.70
CA ILE A 17 -12.59 25.43 -2.54
C ILE A 17 -13.87 24.91 -3.22
N GLY A 18 -14.00 23.60 -3.43
CA GLY A 18 -15.11 22.98 -4.16
C GLY A 18 -16.21 22.41 -3.26
N TYR A 19 -17.40 23.00 -3.29
CA TYR A 19 -18.60 22.46 -2.59
C TYR A 19 -19.06 21.09 -3.11
N THR A 20 -18.48 20.60 -4.22
CA THR A 20 -18.83 19.33 -4.84
C THR A 20 -17.98 18.16 -4.36
N PHE A 21 -17.00 18.36 -3.47
CA PHE A 21 -16.11 17.28 -3.02
C PHE A 21 -16.87 16.04 -2.56
N LEU A 22 -17.73 16.18 -1.54
CA LEU A 22 -18.50 15.05 -1.00
C LEU A 22 -19.42 14.41 -2.06
N PRO A 23 -20.21 15.17 -2.85
CA PRO A 23 -20.94 14.62 -3.99
C PRO A 23 -20.06 13.84 -4.98
N CYS A 24 -18.88 14.35 -5.35
CA CYS A 24 -17.94 13.69 -6.25
C CYS A 24 -17.39 12.37 -5.66
N VAL A 25 -17.03 12.38 -4.37
CA VAL A 25 -16.60 11.17 -3.65
C VAL A 25 -17.72 10.13 -3.65
N LEU A 26 -18.96 10.52 -3.34
CA LEU A 26 -20.10 9.60 -3.31
C LEU A 26 -20.40 9.01 -4.70
N VAL A 27 -20.30 9.80 -5.78
CA VAL A 27 -20.45 9.30 -7.15
C VAL A 27 -19.31 8.35 -7.54
N GLY A 28 -18.09 8.61 -7.07
CA GLY A 28 -16.96 7.68 -7.23
C GLY A 28 -17.20 6.36 -6.49
N LEU A 29 -17.60 6.45 -5.22
CA LEU A 29 -17.89 5.28 -4.37
C LEU A 29 -19.07 4.46 -4.90
N SER A 30 -20.08 5.08 -5.51
CA SER A 30 -21.20 4.35 -6.12
C SER A 30 -20.78 3.49 -7.32
N ARG A 31 -19.58 3.72 -7.86
CA ARG A 31 -18.96 2.97 -8.97
C ARG A 31 -17.74 2.17 -8.51
N ALA A 32 -17.35 2.27 -7.24
CA ALA A 32 -16.20 1.56 -6.72
C ALA A 32 -16.45 0.03 -6.72
N PRO A 33 -15.40 -0.79 -6.84
CA PRO A 33 -15.51 -2.24 -6.72
C PRO A 33 -16.27 -2.63 -5.44
N GLN A 34 -17.19 -3.59 -5.56
CA GLN A 34 -17.99 -4.08 -4.45
C GLN A 34 -17.47 -5.42 -3.96
N PHE A 35 -17.59 -5.68 -2.66
CA PHE A 35 -17.31 -6.99 -2.11
C PHE A 35 -18.39 -7.99 -2.55
N ILE A 36 -17.95 -9.15 -3.04
CA ILE A 36 -18.83 -10.24 -3.45
C ILE A 36 -18.47 -11.50 -2.66
N GLN A 37 -19.45 -12.38 -2.47
CA GLN A 37 -19.25 -13.64 -1.73
C GLN A 37 -18.79 -14.80 -2.62
N GLN A 38 -18.98 -14.69 -3.94
CA GLN A 38 -18.63 -15.71 -4.91
C GLN A 38 -17.81 -15.08 -6.05
N PRO A 39 -16.71 -15.71 -6.50
CA PRO A 39 -15.88 -15.18 -7.57
C PRO A 39 -16.65 -15.05 -8.88
N THR A 40 -16.45 -13.95 -9.58
CA THR A 40 -16.89 -13.74 -10.96
C THR A 40 -15.68 -13.55 -11.87
N LEU A 41 -15.88 -13.57 -13.19
CA LEU A 41 -14.79 -13.44 -14.17
C LEU A 41 -13.97 -12.14 -14.00
N ASP A 42 -14.63 -11.06 -13.60
CA ASP A 42 -14.00 -9.74 -13.42
C ASP A 42 -13.58 -9.46 -11.96
N SER A 43 -13.71 -10.46 -11.07
CA SER A 43 -13.36 -10.29 -9.66
C SER A 43 -11.87 -10.51 -9.40
N ILE A 44 -11.36 -9.80 -8.38
CA ILE A 44 -10.01 -9.99 -7.84
C ILE A 44 -10.14 -10.67 -6.49
N TRP A 45 -9.45 -11.78 -6.31
CA TRP A 45 -9.43 -12.55 -5.08
C TRP A 45 -8.04 -12.52 -4.43
N SER A 46 -7.96 -12.84 -3.13
CA SER A 46 -6.72 -12.67 -2.36
C SER A 46 -5.55 -13.48 -2.92
N ASN A 47 -5.81 -14.67 -3.46
CA ASN A 47 -4.81 -15.54 -4.08
C ASN A 47 -4.30 -15.03 -5.44
N GLN A 48 -4.93 -13.99 -6.01
CA GLN A 48 -4.49 -13.31 -7.23
C GLN A 48 -3.66 -12.05 -6.91
N VAL A 49 -3.50 -11.70 -5.63
CA VAL A 49 -2.71 -10.55 -5.20
C VAL A 49 -1.33 -11.02 -4.74
N ASN A 50 -0.31 -10.73 -5.55
CA ASN A 50 1.07 -11.11 -5.22
C ASN A 50 1.84 -10.05 -4.42
N ALA A 51 1.39 -8.80 -4.44
CA ALA A 51 2.03 -7.72 -3.70
C ALA A 51 1.01 -6.66 -3.27
N LEU A 52 1.28 -6.03 -2.13
CA LEU A 52 0.50 -4.93 -1.57
C LEU A 52 1.43 -3.80 -1.14
N VAL A 53 1.16 -2.58 -1.62
CA VAL A 53 1.89 -1.37 -1.23
C VAL A 53 1.03 -0.57 -0.26
N ILE A 54 1.58 -0.26 0.91
CA ILE A 54 0.90 0.47 1.98
C ILE A 54 1.76 1.63 2.48
N PRO A 55 1.16 2.70 3.06
CA PRO A 55 1.89 3.62 3.91
C PRO A 55 2.46 2.88 5.12
N ALA A 56 3.69 3.18 5.51
CA ALA A 56 4.36 2.51 6.62
C ALA A 56 3.68 2.73 7.98
N THR A 57 2.81 3.73 8.09
CA THR A 57 2.02 4.03 9.31
C THR A 57 0.56 3.55 9.22
N ALA A 58 0.20 2.73 8.24
CA ALA A 58 -1.19 2.31 7.99
C ALA A 58 -1.37 0.79 7.77
N ALA A 59 -0.64 -0.04 8.53
CA ALA A 59 -0.66 -1.49 8.36
C ALA A 59 -1.90 -2.21 8.95
N GLY A 60 -2.75 -1.51 9.71
CA GLY A 60 -3.88 -2.09 10.45
C GLY A 60 -5.13 -2.45 9.62
N GLY A 61 -5.12 -2.25 8.30
CA GLY A 61 -6.26 -2.55 7.44
C GLY A 61 -6.54 -4.06 7.32
N SER A 62 -7.81 -4.45 7.20
CA SER A 62 -8.23 -5.86 7.06
C SER A 62 -7.59 -6.57 5.87
N ALA A 63 -7.44 -5.87 4.74
CA ALA A 63 -6.75 -6.39 3.55
C ALA A 63 -5.28 -6.67 3.85
N THR A 64 -4.56 -5.74 4.49
CA THR A 64 -3.16 -5.91 4.88
C THR A 64 -2.98 -7.08 5.84
N LEU A 65 -3.80 -7.15 6.89
CA LEU A 65 -3.77 -8.22 7.89
C LEU A 65 -4.06 -9.60 7.27
N SER A 66 -4.98 -9.66 6.33
CA SER A 66 -5.37 -10.92 5.69
C SER A 66 -4.33 -11.38 4.66
N LEU A 67 -3.80 -10.45 3.86
CA LEU A 67 -2.78 -10.73 2.85
C LEU A 67 -1.41 -11.02 3.48
N SER A 68 -1.08 -10.45 4.64
CA SER A 68 0.19 -10.74 5.33
C SER A 68 0.30 -12.19 5.81
N GLN A 69 -0.83 -12.91 5.93
CA GLN A 69 -0.87 -14.33 6.25
C GLN A 69 -0.83 -15.23 5.00
N GLN A 70 -0.80 -14.64 3.80
CA GLN A 70 -0.72 -15.33 2.52
C GLN A 70 0.64 -15.10 1.87
N ASN A 71 0.90 -15.73 0.73
CA ASN A 71 2.10 -15.49 -0.06
C ASN A 71 1.98 -14.18 -0.85
N CYS A 72 1.95 -13.06 -0.13
CA CYS A 72 1.84 -11.70 -0.68
C CYS A 72 2.99 -10.83 -0.16
N LEU A 73 3.72 -10.19 -1.07
CA LEU A 73 4.77 -9.25 -0.74
C LEU A 73 4.17 -7.95 -0.19
N ILE A 74 4.45 -7.62 1.08
CA ILE A 74 4.03 -6.34 1.65
C ILE A 74 5.18 -5.33 1.53
N ILE A 75 4.90 -4.18 0.92
CA ILE A 75 5.84 -3.06 0.78
C ILE A 75 5.28 -1.87 1.54
N ALA A 76 6.05 -1.37 2.52
CA ALA A 76 5.68 -0.26 3.38
C ALA A 76 6.47 1.00 3.01
N VAL A 77 5.77 2.06 2.60
CA VAL A 77 6.36 3.31 2.12
C VAL A 77 6.44 4.34 3.26
N GLU A 78 7.65 4.78 3.58
CA GLU A 78 7.92 5.67 4.72
C GLU A 78 7.50 7.11 4.50
N GLU A 79 7.70 7.66 3.30
CA GLU A 79 7.41 9.08 3.01
C GLU A 79 5.91 9.42 3.07
N ASN A 80 5.02 8.41 3.06
CA ASN A 80 3.59 8.62 3.20
C ASN A 80 3.17 8.47 4.67
N HIS A 81 3.26 9.59 5.39
CA HIS A 81 2.82 9.66 6.78
C HIS A 81 1.29 9.78 6.89
N THR A 82 0.70 8.99 7.78
CA THR A 82 -0.74 9.00 8.06
C THR A 82 -1.00 9.24 9.55
N LEU A 83 -2.24 9.64 9.88
CA LEU A 83 -2.66 9.82 11.27
C LEU A 83 -2.87 8.50 12.03
N LEU A 84 -2.92 7.36 11.33
CA LEU A 84 -3.23 6.05 11.94
C LEU A 84 -2.11 5.56 12.87
N GLN A 85 -0.84 5.86 12.55
CA GLN A 85 0.32 5.48 13.36
C GLN A 85 0.38 3.97 13.72
N VAL A 86 0.00 3.12 12.76
CA VAL A 86 0.03 1.66 12.90
C VAL A 86 1.13 1.06 12.00
N PRO A 87 2.34 0.83 12.52
CA PRO A 87 3.40 0.20 11.74
C PRO A 87 3.24 -1.33 11.61
N PRO A 88 3.90 -1.97 10.63
CA PRO A 88 3.78 -3.43 10.41
C PRO A 88 4.33 -4.30 11.55
N GLU A 89 5.39 -3.87 12.22
CA GLU A 89 6.17 -4.70 13.15
C GLU A 89 5.38 -5.14 14.39
N PRO A 90 4.62 -4.25 15.09
CA PRO A 90 3.77 -4.66 16.21
C PRO A 90 2.68 -5.65 15.82
N LEU A 91 2.31 -5.70 14.53
CA LEU A 91 1.32 -6.62 13.98
C LEU A 91 1.94 -7.95 13.52
N GLY A 92 3.26 -8.11 13.63
CA GLY A 92 3.99 -9.30 13.14
C GLY A 92 4.02 -9.41 11.61
N ILE A 93 3.77 -8.31 10.90
CA ILE A 93 3.73 -8.29 9.43
C ILE A 93 5.16 -8.13 8.90
N LYS A 94 5.60 -9.09 8.08
CA LYS A 94 6.87 -8.99 7.35
C LYS A 94 6.69 -8.07 6.14
N ALA A 95 7.13 -6.83 6.28
CA ALA A 95 7.08 -5.83 5.21
C ALA A 95 8.49 -5.39 4.79
N ILE A 96 8.66 -5.12 3.50
CA ILE A 96 9.84 -4.44 2.96
C ILE A 96 9.58 -2.95 3.11
N ARG A 97 10.41 -2.26 3.90
CA ARG A 97 10.31 -0.81 4.04
C ARG A 97 11.12 -0.14 2.93
N VAL A 98 10.51 0.86 2.30
CA VAL A 98 11.09 1.70 1.26
C VAL A 98 10.81 3.15 1.59
N ASN A 99 11.68 4.07 1.21
CA ASN A 99 11.46 5.48 1.50
C ASN A 99 10.31 6.04 0.65
N SER A 100 10.27 5.68 -0.63
CA SER A 100 9.36 6.29 -1.60
C SER A 100 8.53 5.31 -2.43
N TYR A 101 7.46 5.82 -3.05
CA TYR A 101 6.69 5.04 -4.03
C TYR A 101 7.50 4.68 -5.27
N LEU A 102 8.50 5.49 -5.63
CA LEU A 102 9.42 5.17 -6.72
C LEU A 102 10.27 3.95 -6.38
N GLU A 103 10.78 3.88 -5.14
CA GLU A 103 11.48 2.69 -4.63
C GLU A 103 10.54 1.47 -4.57
N ALA A 104 9.28 1.66 -4.16
CA ALA A 104 8.28 0.60 -4.15
C ALA A 104 8.08 -0.03 -5.55
N ILE A 105 8.05 0.80 -6.60
CA ILE A 105 8.00 0.32 -8.00
C ILE A 105 9.24 -0.52 -8.33
N GLY A 106 10.43 -0.08 -7.91
CA GLY A 106 11.66 -0.86 -8.08
C GLY A 106 11.58 -2.25 -7.43
N VAL A 107 11.06 -2.31 -6.21
CA VAL A 107 10.82 -3.57 -5.49
C VAL A 107 9.82 -4.46 -6.25
N LEU A 108 8.72 -3.90 -6.76
CA LEU A 108 7.74 -4.63 -7.56
C LEU A 108 8.34 -5.21 -8.85
N VAL A 109 9.16 -4.42 -9.56
CA VAL A 109 9.83 -4.87 -10.79
C VAL A 109 10.82 -5.99 -10.52
N ALA A 110 11.63 -5.86 -9.47
CA ALA A 110 12.56 -6.91 -9.05
C ALA A 110 11.82 -8.19 -8.65
N HIS A 111 10.76 -8.07 -7.84
CA HIS A 111 9.93 -9.22 -7.45
C HIS A 111 9.32 -9.91 -8.68
N ARG A 112 8.70 -9.15 -9.59
CA ARG A 112 8.10 -9.68 -10.82
C ARG A 112 9.13 -10.41 -11.69
N SER A 113 10.37 -9.96 -11.67
CA SER A 113 11.48 -10.52 -12.45
C SER A 113 12.20 -11.67 -11.74
N GLY A 114 11.80 -12.05 -10.52
CA GLY A 114 12.47 -13.08 -9.73
C GLY A 114 13.86 -12.68 -9.22
N ILE A 115 14.15 -11.38 -9.18
CA ILE A 115 15.44 -10.84 -8.73
C ILE A 115 15.41 -10.70 -7.21
N ASN A 116 16.43 -11.26 -6.54
CA ASN A 116 16.60 -11.07 -5.11
C ASN A 116 17.00 -9.61 -4.83
N LEU A 117 16.24 -8.94 -3.96
CA LEU A 117 16.47 -7.55 -3.58
C LEU A 117 17.80 -7.34 -2.84
N ASP A 118 18.29 -8.36 -2.14
CA ASP A 118 19.59 -8.30 -1.46
C ASP A 118 20.76 -8.11 -2.46
N CYS A 119 20.58 -8.43 -3.75
CA CYS A 119 21.57 -8.17 -4.79
C CYS A 119 21.82 -6.67 -5.06
N PHE A 120 20.91 -5.80 -4.65
CA PHE A 120 21.09 -4.35 -4.76
C PHE A 120 21.71 -3.75 -3.50
N ARG A 121 22.00 -4.56 -2.48
CA ARG A 121 22.70 -4.11 -1.27
C ARG A 121 24.21 -4.20 -1.50
N PRO A 122 24.99 -3.24 -0.97
CA PRO A 122 26.45 -3.24 -1.12
C PRO A 122 27.12 -4.45 -0.44
N ASN A 123 26.47 -5.03 0.57
CA ASN A 123 26.94 -6.20 1.29
C ASN A 123 26.06 -7.40 0.97
N LEU A 124 26.66 -8.41 0.34
CA LEU A 124 26.02 -9.70 0.08
C LEU A 124 26.42 -10.73 1.13
N SER A 125 25.45 -11.52 1.59
CA SER A 125 25.70 -12.67 2.46
C SER A 125 26.60 -13.68 1.76
N SER A 126 27.47 -14.36 2.49
CA SER A 126 28.21 -15.51 1.95
C SER A 126 27.26 -16.63 1.52
N LEU A 127 27.62 -17.34 0.45
CA LEU A 127 26.86 -18.51 -0.01
C LEU A 127 26.80 -19.57 1.10
N GLN A 128 25.59 -19.97 1.48
CA GLN A 128 25.40 -21.10 2.38
C GLN A 128 25.33 -22.39 1.56
N PRO A 129 26.02 -23.47 1.97
CA PRO A 129 25.89 -24.76 1.32
C PRO A 129 24.44 -25.27 1.48
N LEU A 130 23.89 -25.81 0.38
CA LEU A 130 22.60 -26.51 0.40
C LEU A 130 22.73 -27.75 1.32
N ARG A 131 21.87 -27.84 2.33
CA ARG A 131 21.73 -29.04 3.18
C ARG A 131 20.88 -30.10 2.49
#